data_AF-A0A1V6I7A6-F1
#
_entry.id   AF-A0A1V6I7A6-F1
#
_cell.length_a   1.000
_cell.length_b   1.000
_cell.length_c   1.000
_cell.angle_alpha   90.00
_cell.angle_beta   90.00
_cell.angle_gamma   90.00
#
_symmetry.space_group_name_H-M   'P 1'
#
loop_
_entity.id
_entity.type
_entity.pdbx_description
1 polymer ?
#
loop_
_entity_poly.entity_id
_entity_poly.type
_entity_poly.pdbx_seq_one_letter_code
_entity_poly.pdbx_strand_id
1 'polypeptide(L)'
;MQEDLNGQVYIDEGACSISDTAGNLLFYAGPNFYTEPGENNMTVYNANHEVMQNGTDIDCGWSGRQNSIIVPLPGNDKIYYLFTIGDVAVVGYNMNQPGFKYNIIDMSLDGGLGAVTEKNIEIYSNQANDTLSEILTAVHHANCEDVWIVIHNYMTDVFMVYKLTADGLDSNVVINQIGNSTWGNYHT
;
A
#
# COMPACT_ATOMS: atom_id res chain seq x y z
N MET A 1 -1.07 -11.75 -10.05
CA MET A 1 -0.02 -12.58 -9.41
C MET A 1 0.35 -13.67 -10.40
N GLN A 2 1.63 -13.81 -10.72
CA GLN A 2 2.15 -14.93 -11.51
C GLN A 2 2.08 -16.18 -10.63
N GLU A 3 1.68 -17.32 -11.19
CA GLU A 3 1.49 -18.57 -10.44
C GLU A 3 2.83 -19.11 -9.93
N ASP A 4 3.19 -18.72 -8.72
CA ASP A 4 4.28 -19.29 -7.94
C ASP A 4 3.70 -20.19 -6.85
N LEU A 5 3.94 -21.50 -6.97
CA LEU A 5 3.42 -22.51 -6.06
C LEU A 5 4.16 -22.55 -4.71
N ASN A 6 5.24 -21.77 -4.56
CA ASN A 6 6.02 -21.68 -3.32
C ASN A 6 5.80 -20.37 -2.56
N GLY A 7 4.90 -19.50 -3.05
CA GLY A 7 4.52 -18.27 -2.37
C GLY A 7 4.03 -18.54 -0.94
N GLN A 8 4.47 -17.73 0.01
CA GLN A 8 4.11 -17.89 1.43
C GLN A 8 2.83 -17.15 1.83
N VAL A 9 2.25 -16.36 0.92
CA VAL A 9 1.03 -15.61 1.22
C VAL A 9 -0.18 -16.51 0.99
N TYR A 10 -1.01 -16.62 2.03
CA TYR A 10 -2.38 -17.09 1.91
C TYR A 10 -3.26 -15.88 1.65
N ILE A 11 -3.85 -15.80 0.45
CA ILE A 11 -4.53 -14.60 -0.01
C ILE A 11 -6.03 -14.72 0.27
N ASP A 12 -6.54 -13.97 1.23
CA ASP A 12 -7.98 -13.66 1.30
C ASP A 12 -8.23 -12.38 0.49
N GLU A 13 -7.47 -11.31 0.78
CA GLU A 13 -7.47 -10.04 0.04
C GLU A 13 -6.10 -9.33 0.12
N GLY A 14 -5.86 -8.33 -0.73
CA GLY A 14 -4.78 -7.36 -0.52
C GLY A 14 -3.34 -7.88 -0.53
N ALA A 15 -2.78 -8.17 -1.70
CA ALA A 15 -1.36 -8.50 -1.86
C ALA A 15 -0.75 -7.79 -3.07
N CYS A 16 0.54 -7.51 -3.00
CA CYS A 16 1.29 -6.88 -4.09
C CYS A 16 2.66 -7.54 -4.26
N SER A 17 3.15 -7.57 -5.50
CA SER A 17 4.44 -8.14 -5.85
C SER A 17 5.15 -7.23 -6.85
N ILE A 18 6.47 -7.20 -6.82
CA ILE A 18 7.25 -6.50 -7.84
C ILE A 18 8.38 -7.39 -8.36
N SER A 19 8.61 -7.30 -9.66
CA SER A 19 9.66 -8.00 -10.38
C SER A 19 10.59 -7.01 -11.08
N ASP A 20 11.78 -7.48 -11.44
CA ASP A 20 12.70 -6.74 -12.28
C ASP A 20 12.23 -6.70 -13.75
N THR A 21 12.98 -5.99 -14.60
CA THR A 21 12.67 -5.86 -16.03
C THR A 21 12.81 -7.15 -16.84
N ALA A 22 13.45 -8.18 -16.27
CA ALA A 22 13.52 -9.52 -16.83
C ALA A 22 12.38 -10.43 -16.34
N GLY A 23 11.53 -9.94 -15.42
CA GLY A 23 10.42 -10.67 -14.85
C GLY A 23 10.79 -11.52 -13.64
N ASN A 24 12.00 -11.39 -13.09
CA ASN A 24 12.36 -12.11 -11.86
C ASN A 24 11.73 -11.41 -10.66
N LEU A 25 11.11 -12.18 -9.76
CA LEU A 25 10.55 -11.65 -8.51
C LEU A 25 11.65 -10.99 -7.68
N LEU A 26 11.38 -9.77 -7.19
CA LEU A 26 12.25 -9.08 -6.23
C LEU A 26 11.75 -9.31 -4.80
N PHE A 27 10.48 -8.98 -4.57
CA PHE A 27 9.80 -9.19 -3.30
C PHE A 27 8.29 -9.07 -3.48
N TYR A 28 7.55 -9.49 -2.46
CA TYR A 28 6.10 -9.35 -2.39
C TYR A 28 5.66 -9.11 -0.94
N ALA A 29 4.48 -8.53 -0.79
CA ALA A 29 3.86 -8.29 0.50
C ALA A 29 2.42 -8.80 0.47
N GLY A 30 1.97 -9.35 1.59
CA GLY A 30 0.61 -9.87 1.71
C GLY A 30 0.19 -10.06 3.16
N PRO A 31 -1.09 -10.41 3.36
CA PRO A 31 -1.68 -10.44 4.68
C PRO A 31 -1.08 -11.56 5.54
N ASN A 32 -0.99 -11.30 6.83
CA ASN A 32 -0.65 -12.27 7.85
C ASN A 32 -1.83 -13.23 8.08
N PHE A 33 -1.53 -14.48 8.37
CA PHE A 33 -2.56 -15.47 8.68
C PHE A 33 -3.10 -15.23 10.11
N TYR A 34 -4.43 -15.30 10.28
CA TYR A 34 -5.12 -15.10 11.56
C TYR A 34 -4.83 -13.75 12.25
N THR A 35 -4.92 -12.64 11.53
CA THR A 35 -4.94 -11.35 12.20
C THR A 35 -6.36 -10.88 12.46
N GLU A 36 -6.51 -10.11 13.53
CA GLU A 36 -7.77 -9.49 13.92
C GLU A 36 -7.77 -7.99 13.53
N PRO A 37 -8.95 -7.37 13.41
CA PRO A 37 -9.04 -5.93 13.19
C PRO A 37 -8.26 -5.13 14.25
N GLY A 38 -7.35 -4.25 13.78
CA GLY A 38 -6.50 -3.43 14.63
C GLY A 38 -5.12 -4.02 14.96
N GLU A 39 -4.78 -5.19 14.42
CA GLU A 39 -3.43 -5.75 14.44
C GLU A 39 -2.64 -5.38 13.18
N ASN A 40 -1.32 -5.60 13.21
CA ASN A 40 -0.46 -5.40 12.06
C ASN A 40 -0.63 -6.58 11.11
N ASN A 41 -1.15 -6.29 9.92
CA ASN A 41 -1.77 -7.31 9.08
C ASN A 41 -0.92 -7.75 7.91
N MET A 42 0.30 -7.27 7.73
CA MET A 42 1.09 -7.58 6.54
C MET A 42 2.54 -7.95 6.85
N THR A 43 3.07 -8.87 6.04
CA THR A 43 4.48 -9.24 6.00
C THR A 43 5.05 -9.09 4.59
N VAL A 44 6.29 -8.61 4.51
CA VAL A 44 7.10 -8.53 3.29
C VAL A 44 8.02 -9.75 3.21
N TYR A 45 8.00 -10.42 2.06
CA TYR A 45 8.83 -11.59 1.75
C TYR A 45 9.77 -11.26 0.59
N ASN A 46 11.01 -11.72 0.67
CA ASN A 46 12.00 -11.57 -0.38
C ASN A 46 11.77 -12.58 -1.53
N ALA A 47 12.61 -12.52 -2.57
CA ALA A 47 12.57 -13.41 -3.71
C ALA A 47 12.78 -14.90 -3.38
N ASN A 48 13.38 -15.22 -2.23
CA ASN A 48 13.56 -16.59 -1.75
C ASN A 48 12.38 -17.10 -0.93
N HIS A 49 11.29 -16.32 -0.85
CA HIS A 49 10.12 -16.61 -0.01
C HIS A 49 10.41 -16.58 1.50
N GLU A 50 11.50 -15.95 1.89
CA GLU A 50 11.85 -15.76 3.30
C GLU A 50 11.30 -14.40 3.76
N VAL A 51 10.95 -14.29 5.04
CA VAL A 51 10.56 -13.00 5.62
C VAL A 51 11.71 -12.02 5.44
N MET A 52 11.45 -10.91 4.74
CA MET A 52 12.45 -9.87 4.50
C MET A 52 12.90 -9.28 5.84
N GLN A 53 14.16 -8.86 5.93
CA GLN A 53 14.65 -8.20 7.14
C GLN A 53 13.75 -7.00 7.50
N ASN A 54 13.25 -6.98 8.74
CA ASN A 54 12.30 -5.99 9.25
C ASN A 54 10.95 -5.94 8.49
N GLY A 55 10.62 -7.01 7.77
CA GLY A 55 9.42 -7.12 6.92
C GLY A 55 8.13 -7.47 7.62
N THR A 56 8.15 -7.75 8.92
CA THR A 56 6.94 -8.00 9.73
C THR A 56 6.37 -6.71 10.29
N ASP A 57 5.18 -6.81 10.90
CA ASP A 57 4.54 -5.72 11.64
C ASP A 57 4.23 -4.50 10.75
N ILE A 58 3.88 -4.73 9.49
CA ILE A 58 3.44 -3.69 8.56
C ILE A 58 1.94 -3.45 8.73
N ASP A 59 1.58 -2.20 8.96
CA ASP A 59 0.19 -1.76 9.14
C ASP A 59 -0.55 -1.81 7.81
N CYS A 60 -1.66 -2.53 7.76
CA CYS A 60 -2.52 -2.67 6.59
C CYS A 60 -3.96 -2.95 7.02
N GLY A 61 -4.93 -2.60 6.18
CA GLY A 61 -6.32 -2.97 6.39
C GLY A 61 -6.50 -4.48 6.46
N TRP A 62 -7.30 -4.94 7.42
CA TRP A 62 -7.60 -6.36 7.63
C TRP A 62 -8.41 -6.94 6.47
N SER A 63 -9.37 -6.17 5.98
CA SER A 63 -10.14 -6.37 4.75
C SER A 63 -9.71 -5.26 3.78
N GLY A 64 -9.74 -5.51 2.48
CA GLY A 64 -9.52 -4.49 1.47
C GLY A 64 -9.28 -5.00 0.04
N ARG A 65 -10.06 -4.48 -0.91
CA ARG A 65 -9.98 -4.83 -2.35
C ARG A 65 -8.56 -4.67 -2.94
N GLN A 66 -7.94 -3.51 -2.73
CA GLN A 66 -6.55 -3.23 -3.12
C GLN A 66 -5.91 -2.38 -2.01
N ASN A 67 -5.56 -3.02 -0.91
CA ASN A 67 -5.07 -2.34 0.30
C ASN A 67 -3.56 -2.01 0.28
N SER A 68 -2.83 -2.44 -0.76
CA SER A 68 -1.40 -2.24 -0.87
C SER A 68 -0.93 -2.07 -2.32
N ILE A 69 0.13 -1.29 -2.51
CA ILE A 69 0.81 -1.15 -3.80
C ILE A 69 2.30 -0.86 -3.61
N ILE A 70 3.14 -1.49 -4.43
CA ILE A 70 4.58 -1.26 -4.47
C ILE A 70 4.90 -0.33 -5.63
N VAL A 71 5.65 0.75 -5.36
CA VAL A 71 6.06 1.74 -6.35
C VAL A 71 7.56 1.99 -6.22
N PRO A 72 8.37 1.80 -7.29
CA PRO A 72 9.78 2.20 -7.27
C PRO A 72 9.93 3.70 -7.03
N LEU A 73 10.93 4.12 -6.27
CA LEU A 73 11.30 5.53 -6.16
C LEU A 73 11.79 6.01 -7.54
N PRO A 74 11.20 7.06 -8.12
CA PRO A 74 11.69 7.62 -9.37
C PRO A 74 13.18 7.93 -9.33
N GLY A 75 13.92 7.57 -10.38
CA GLY A 75 15.37 7.76 -10.43
C GLY A 75 16.21 6.79 -9.58
N ASN A 76 15.60 5.84 -8.87
CA ASN A 76 16.32 4.85 -8.06
C ASN A 76 15.77 3.42 -8.24
N ASP A 77 16.59 2.50 -8.74
CA ASP A 77 16.19 1.12 -9.04
C ASP A 77 16.31 0.16 -7.85
N LYS A 78 16.72 0.65 -6.66
CA LYS A 78 16.89 -0.12 -5.43
C LYS A 78 15.92 0.26 -4.33
N ILE A 79 15.33 1.45 -4.38
CA ILE A 79 14.41 1.93 -3.35
C ILE A 79 12.97 1.80 -3.84
N TYR A 80 12.12 1.22 -2.99
CA TYR A 80 10.71 0.99 -3.27
C TYR A 80 9.86 1.48 -2.12
N TYR A 81 8.74 2.10 -2.45
CA TYR A 81 7.68 2.44 -1.51
C TYR A 81 6.65 1.31 -1.51
N LEU A 82 6.33 0.78 -0.33
CA LEU A 82 5.15 -0.03 -0.09
C LEU A 82 4.10 0.85 0.58
N PHE A 83 3.13 1.29 -0.21
CA PHE A 83 1.98 2.02 0.27
C PHE A 83 0.92 1.06 0.78
N THR A 84 0.30 1.41 1.90
CA THR A 84 -0.73 0.60 2.56
C THR A 84 -1.89 1.50 2.97
N ILE A 85 -3.10 0.97 2.89
CA ILE A 85 -4.32 1.66 3.30
C ILE A 85 -5.13 0.74 4.21
N GLY A 86 -5.70 1.31 5.26
CA GLY A 86 -6.60 0.57 6.14
C GLY A 86 -8.05 0.51 5.67
N ASP A 87 -8.82 -0.28 6.40
CA ASP A 87 -10.27 -0.42 6.25
C ASP A 87 -11.01 0.85 6.70
N VAL A 88 -12.27 0.97 6.30
CA VAL A 88 -13.21 2.00 6.70
C VAL A 88 -13.39 2.00 8.22
N ALA A 89 -13.10 3.13 8.87
CA ALA A 89 -13.37 3.34 10.28
C ALA A 89 -14.85 3.72 10.49
N VAL A 90 -15.65 2.83 11.09
CA VAL A 90 -17.10 3.04 11.33
C VAL A 90 -17.39 3.28 12.81
N VAL A 91 -18.19 4.32 13.10
CA VAL A 91 -18.67 4.62 14.48
C VAL A 91 -19.37 3.40 15.10
N GLY A 92 -18.92 2.99 16.28
CA GLY A 92 -19.49 1.87 17.03
C GLY A 92 -18.77 0.53 16.82
N TYR A 93 -17.87 0.46 15.84
CA TYR A 93 -16.88 -0.61 15.70
C TYR A 93 -15.52 -0.03 16.15
N ASN A 94 -15.11 -0.31 17.38
CA ASN A 94 -13.81 0.11 17.93
C ASN A 94 -12.71 -0.78 17.33
N MET A 95 -12.35 -0.49 16.07
CA MET A 95 -11.21 -1.11 15.42
C MET A 95 -10.24 0.04 15.14
N ASN A 96 -9.04 -0.04 15.74
CA ASN A 96 -7.94 0.87 15.42
C ASN A 96 -7.48 0.58 13.99
N GLN A 97 -8.26 1.03 12.99
CA GLN A 97 -7.91 0.81 11.59
C GLN A 97 -6.78 1.76 11.20
N PRO A 98 -5.70 1.26 10.56
CA PRO A 98 -4.67 2.14 10.04
C PRO A 98 -5.27 3.09 9.00
N GLY A 99 -4.68 4.27 8.82
CA GLY A 99 -5.05 5.16 7.73
C GLY A 99 -4.28 4.83 6.45
N PHE A 100 -3.79 5.86 5.76
CA PHE A 100 -2.88 5.69 4.62
C PHE A 100 -1.43 5.86 5.09
N LYS A 101 -0.59 4.87 4.82
CA LYS A 101 0.80 4.81 5.28
C LYS A 101 1.73 4.39 4.14
N TYR A 102 3.03 4.59 4.35
CA TYR A 102 4.07 4.01 3.51
C TYR A 102 5.19 3.36 4.32
N ASN A 103 5.93 2.50 3.63
CA ASN A 103 7.12 1.82 4.11
C ASN A 103 8.18 1.91 3.00
N ILE A 104 9.46 1.98 3.37
CA ILE A 104 10.57 2.01 2.42
C ILE A 104 11.30 0.67 2.46
N ILE A 105 11.48 0.08 1.28
CA ILE A 105 12.25 -1.13 1.04
C ILE A 105 13.51 -0.75 0.26
N ASP A 106 14.67 -1.17 0.76
CA ASP A 106 15.95 -1.01 0.09
C ASP A 106 16.50 -2.38 -0.35
N MET A 107 16.46 -2.63 -1.66
CA MET A 107 16.93 -3.86 -2.30
C MET A 107 18.44 -3.95 -2.44
N SER A 108 19.20 -2.92 -2.03
CA SER A 108 20.67 -3.01 -1.96
C SER A 108 21.17 -3.77 -0.71
N LEU A 109 20.27 -4.01 0.24
CA LEU A 109 20.57 -4.67 1.51
C LEU A 109 20.43 -6.20 1.42
N ASP A 110 20.90 -6.88 2.47
CA ASP A 110 20.86 -8.35 2.62
C ASP A 110 21.33 -9.12 1.37
N GLY A 111 22.44 -8.67 0.77
CA GLY A 111 23.01 -9.31 -0.42
C GLY A 111 22.12 -9.25 -1.66
N GLY A 112 21.18 -8.30 -1.73
CA GLY A 112 20.21 -8.17 -2.82
C GLY A 112 18.82 -8.73 -2.51
N LEU A 113 18.61 -9.28 -1.31
CA LEU A 113 17.30 -9.77 -0.85
C LEU A 113 16.45 -8.67 -0.19
N GLY A 114 17.07 -7.53 0.13
CA GLY A 114 16.41 -6.33 0.60
C GLY A 114 16.08 -6.30 2.09
N ALA A 115 15.79 -5.11 2.59
CA ALA A 115 15.28 -4.89 3.94
C ALA A 115 14.30 -3.72 3.98
N VAL A 116 13.33 -3.78 4.90
CA VAL A 116 12.47 -2.63 5.21
C VAL A 116 13.24 -1.65 6.10
N THR A 117 13.52 -0.44 5.59
CA THR A 117 14.35 0.57 6.27
C THR A 117 13.52 1.61 7.03
N GLU A 118 12.32 1.92 6.53
CA GLU A 118 11.31 2.73 7.21
C GLU A 118 9.97 2.01 7.16
N LYS A 119 9.21 2.01 8.26
CA LYS A 119 7.91 1.34 8.32
C LYS A 119 6.84 2.17 9.00
N ASN A 120 5.61 1.99 8.55
CA ASN A 120 4.39 2.56 9.08
C ASN A 120 4.42 4.09 9.18
N ILE A 121 5.07 4.75 8.22
CA ILE A 121 5.08 6.22 8.15
C ILE A 121 3.69 6.69 7.74
N GLU A 122 3.03 7.41 8.66
CA GLU A 122 1.65 7.85 8.47
C GLU A 122 1.56 9.08 7.56
N ILE A 123 0.71 8.99 6.54
CA ILE A 123 0.40 10.09 5.62
C ILE A 123 -0.98 10.68 5.96
N TYR A 124 -1.94 9.83 6.27
CA TYR A 124 -3.30 10.21 6.63
C TYR A 124 -3.83 9.26 7.70
N SER A 125 -4.46 9.79 8.75
CA SER A 125 -5.05 8.98 9.81
C SER A 125 -6.55 8.78 9.58
N ASN A 126 -7.02 7.55 9.73
CA ASN A 126 -8.44 7.25 9.68
C ASN A 126 -9.14 7.73 10.96
N GLN A 127 -10.30 8.37 10.79
CA GLN A 127 -11.16 8.82 11.88
C GLN A 127 -12.59 8.34 11.63
N ALA A 128 -13.37 8.13 12.69
CA ALA A 128 -14.72 7.56 12.55
C ALA A 128 -15.71 8.39 11.70
N ASN A 129 -15.41 9.67 11.47
CA ASN A 129 -16.19 10.56 10.61
C ASN A 129 -15.39 11.08 9.39
N ASP A 130 -14.17 10.59 9.20
CA ASP A 130 -13.28 10.99 8.10
C ASP A 130 -12.33 9.82 7.81
N THR A 131 -12.74 8.92 6.91
CA THR A 131 -12.08 7.64 6.68
C THR A 131 -11.95 7.34 5.19
N LEU A 132 -11.01 6.47 4.82
CA LEU A 132 -10.73 6.12 3.43
C LEU A 132 -11.50 4.88 2.97
N SER A 133 -11.72 4.73 1.67
CA SER A 133 -12.60 3.71 1.09
C SER A 133 -11.89 2.44 0.58
N GLU A 134 -10.77 2.03 1.19
CA GLU A 134 -9.93 0.90 0.74
C GLU A 134 -9.48 0.98 -0.74
N ILE A 135 -9.56 2.17 -1.35
CA ILE A 135 -9.12 2.42 -2.73
C ILE A 135 -7.73 3.03 -2.66
N LEU A 136 -6.75 2.32 -3.21
CA LEU A 136 -5.39 2.76 -3.39
C LEU A 136 -4.92 2.37 -4.80
N THR A 137 -4.43 3.35 -5.55
CA THR A 137 -3.85 3.11 -6.87
C THR A 137 -2.67 4.05 -7.13
N ALA A 138 -1.83 3.70 -8.10
CA ALA A 138 -0.68 4.50 -8.52
C ALA A 138 -0.66 4.60 -10.04
N VAL A 139 -0.41 5.80 -10.56
CA VAL A 139 -0.34 6.07 -12.00
C VAL A 139 0.84 6.97 -12.32
N HIS A 140 1.51 6.76 -13.46
CA HIS A 140 2.59 7.66 -13.87
C HIS A 140 2.05 9.07 -14.16
N HIS A 141 2.79 10.07 -13.70
CA HIS A 141 2.59 11.45 -14.08
C HIS A 141 2.90 11.65 -15.57
N ALA A 142 2.36 12.71 -16.18
CA ALA A 142 2.56 13.04 -17.59
C ALA A 142 4.02 13.35 -17.99
N ASN A 143 4.95 13.45 -17.03
CA ASN A 143 6.38 13.58 -17.29
C ASN A 143 7.08 12.22 -17.41
N CYS A 144 6.34 11.12 -17.25
CA CYS A 144 6.84 9.75 -17.30
C CYS A 144 7.91 9.40 -16.26
N GLU A 145 8.07 10.22 -15.22
CA GLU A 145 9.06 10.03 -14.17
C GLU A 145 8.38 9.94 -12.81
N ASP A 146 7.59 10.95 -12.48
CA ASP A 146 6.87 10.98 -11.20
C ASP A 146 5.69 10.01 -11.21
N VAL A 147 5.21 9.67 -10.02
CA VAL A 147 4.04 8.80 -9.84
C VAL A 147 3.02 9.53 -8.97
N TRP A 148 1.76 9.53 -9.40
CA TRP A 148 0.63 9.92 -8.58
C TRP A 148 0.14 8.73 -7.79
N ILE A 149 0.05 8.91 -6.47
CA ILE A 149 -0.59 7.96 -5.56
C ILE A 149 -1.97 8.50 -5.21
N VAL A 150 -3.01 7.75 -5.53
CA VAL A 150 -4.39 8.19 -5.43
C VAL A 150 -5.13 7.33 -4.42
N ILE A 151 -5.75 7.99 -3.46
CA ILE A 151 -6.65 7.39 -2.47
C ILE A 151 -8.01 8.08 -2.52
N HIS A 152 -9.04 7.44 -1.99
CA HIS A 152 -10.40 7.96 -1.99
C HIS A 152 -10.98 7.99 -0.58
N ASN A 153 -11.65 9.09 -0.25
CA ASN A 153 -12.32 9.26 1.04
C ASN A 153 -13.72 8.64 1.00
N TYR A 154 -14.01 7.80 1.98
CA TYR A 154 -15.20 6.97 2.04
C TYR A 154 -16.49 7.79 2.02
N MET A 155 -17.40 7.41 1.12
CA MET A 155 -18.71 8.03 0.93
C MET A 155 -18.67 9.52 0.58
N THR A 156 -17.56 9.99 0.01
CA THR A 156 -17.46 11.35 -0.54
C THR A 156 -17.16 11.31 -2.03
N ASP A 157 -17.08 12.48 -2.65
CA ASP A 157 -16.55 12.68 -4.00
C ASP A 157 -15.05 13.04 -3.99
N VAL A 158 -14.37 12.87 -2.85
CA VAL A 158 -13.01 13.35 -2.63
C VAL A 158 -11.99 12.27 -2.93
N PHE A 159 -11.18 12.54 -3.96
CA PHE A 159 -9.92 11.85 -4.20
C PHE A 159 -8.76 12.70 -3.70
N MET A 160 -7.85 12.06 -2.96
CA MET A 160 -6.61 12.68 -2.49
C MET A 160 -5.46 12.13 -3.32
N VAL A 161 -4.64 13.03 -3.85
CA VAL A 161 -3.52 12.68 -4.73
C VAL A 161 -2.23 13.17 -4.12
N TYR A 162 -1.30 12.24 -3.91
CA TYR A 162 0.07 12.51 -3.49
C TYR A 162 1.01 12.29 -4.66
N LYS A 163 2.13 13.02 -4.67
CA LYS A 163 3.12 12.93 -5.74
C LYS A 163 4.40 12.29 -5.22
N LEU A 164 4.78 11.15 -5.78
CA LEU A 164 6.08 10.53 -5.54
C LEU A 164 7.04 11.02 -6.63
N THR A 165 8.16 11.59 -6.21
CA THR A 165 9.22 12.13 -7.06
C THR A 165 10.56 11.47 -6.72
N ALA A 166 11.63 11.82 -7.42
CA ALA A 166 12.97 11.33 -7.09
C ALA A 166 13.47 11.75 -5.70
N ASP A 167 12.91 12.83 -5.14
CA ASP A 167 13.21 13.30 -3.77
C ASP A 167 12.36 12.59 -2.70
N GLY A 168 11.46 11.69 -3.10
CA GLY A 168 10.51 10.99 -2.24
C GLY A 168 9.07 11.48 -2.38
N LEU A 169 8.22 11.08 -1.44
CA LEU A 169 6.80 11.42 -1.42
C LEU A 169 6.61 12.88 -0.99
N ASP A 170 5.98 13.68 -1.83
CA ASP A 170 5.50 15.01 -1.48
C ASP A 170 4.26 14.89 -0.57
N SER A 171 4.37 15.41 0.65
CA SER A 171 3.28 15.41 1.63
C SER A 171 2.20 16.45 1.33
N ASN A 172 2.40 17.33 0.35
CA ASN A 172 1.37 18.25 -0.12
C ASN A 172 0.30 17.49 -0.92
N VAL A 173 -0.83 17.22 -0.28
CA VAL A 173 -1.97 16.55 -0.91
C VAL A 173 -2.70 17.49 -1.88
N VAL A 174 -3.00 16.98 -3.08
CA VAL A 174 -3.95 17.61 -4.01
C VAL A 174 -5.32 16.98 -3.81
N ILE A 175 -6.30 17.79 -3.41
CA ILE A 175 -7.68 17.36 -3.16
C ILE A 175 -8.51 17.61 -4.42
N ASN A 176 -9.11 16.57 -4.97
CA ASN A 176 -9.99 16.65 -6.14
C ASN A 176 -11.40 16.19 -5.78
N GLN A 177 -12.38 17.08 -5.96
CA GLN A 177 -13.81 16.81 -5.80
C GLN A 177 -14.43 16.41 -7.14
N ILE A 178 -14.06 15.22 -7.60
CA ILE A 178 -14.44 14.72 -8.94
C ILE A 178 -15.15 13.37 -8.87
N GLY A 179 -15.29 12.80 -7.68
CA GLY A 179 -16.03 11.57 -7.46
C GLY A 179 -17.54 11.76 -7.46
N ASN A 180 -18.26 10.68 -7.16
CA ASN A 180 -19.71 10.69 -7.05
C ASN A 180 -20.06 10.39 -5.59
N SER A 181 -20.73 11.31 -4.89
CA SER A 181 -21.16 11.05 -3.52
C SER A 181 -22.38 10.12 -3.54
N THR A 182 -22.18 8.80 -3.48
CA THR A 182 -23.32 7.87 -3.54
C THR A 182 -23.32 6.85 -2.43
N TRP A 183 -24.39 6.89 -1.64
CA TRP A 183 -24.95 5.73 -0.97
C TRP A 183 -25.35 4.70 -2.04
N GLY A 184 -24.74 3.52 -2.03
CA GLY A 184 -25.24 2.35 -2.75
C GLY A 184 -24.68 2.14 -4.17
N ASN A 185 -24.36 0.88 -4.45
CA ASN A 185 -23.82 0.32 -5.69
C ASN A 185 -24.59 0.72 -6.95
N TYR A 186 -24.21 1.78 -7.68
CA TYR A 186 -24.47 1.89 -9.12
C TYR A 186 -23.37 2.72 -9.80
N HIS A 187 -22.55 2.04 -10.60
CA HIS A 187 -21.70 2.68 -11.61
C HIS A 187 -22.55 2.94 -12.86
N THR A 188 -22.44 4.14 -13.43
CA THR A 188 -22.68 4.42 -14.85
C THR A 188 -21.45 5.09 -15.41
#